data_AF-A0A0C9WC59-F1
#
_entry.id   AF-A0A0C9WC59-F1
#
_cell.length_a   1.000
_cell.length_b   1.000
_cell.length_c   1.000
_cell.angle_alpha   90.00
_cell.angle_beta   90.00
_cell.angle_gamma   90.00
#
_symmetry.space_group_name_H-M   'P 1'
#
loop_
_entity.id
_entity.type
_entity.pdbx_description
1 polymer ?
#
loop_
_entity_poly.entity_id
_entity_poly.type
_entity_poly.pdbx_seq_one_letter_code
_entity_poly.pdbx_strand_id
1 'polypeptide(L)' 'SDNGELKSDSLREWLLLRGTAHQFTAPNTSAQNGRVERLHRTLMGKARAM' A
#
# COMPACT_ATOMS: atom_id res chain seq x y z
N SER A 1 -1.23 2.27 -4.21
CA SER A 1 -0.58 1.00 -3.82
C SER A 1 0.68 0.81 -4.64
N ASP A 2 1.64 0.00 -4.18
CA ASP A 2 2.74 -0.41 -5.04
C ASP A 2 2.28 -1.39 -6.13
N ASN A 3 3.13 -1.67 -7.10
CA ASN A 3 2.82 -2.58 -8.21
C ASN A 3 2.98 -4.07 -7.85
N GLY A 4 3.03 -4.42 -6.56
CA GLY A 4 3.27 -5.77 -6.07
C GLY A 4 1.99 -6.60 -5.92
N GLU A 5 1.87 -7.27 -4.78
CA GLU A 5 0.83 -8.27 -4.48
C GLU A 5 -0.61 -7.74 -4.56
N LEU A 6 -0.79 -6.43 -4.40
CA LEU A 6 -2.10 -5.78 -4.48
C LEU A 6 -2.58 -5.58 -5.92
N LYS A 7 -1.81 -6.01 -6.92
CA LYS A 7 -2.21 -6.05 -8.32
C LYS A 7 -2.85 -7.41 -8.65
N SER A 8 -4.01 -7.68 -8.04
CA SER A 8 -4.82 -8.89 -8.26
C SER A 8 -6.18 -8.51 -8.86
N ASP A 9 -6.66 -9.32 -9.82
CA ASP A 9 -7.97 -9.14 -10.43
C ASP A 9 -9.11 -9.31 -9.41
N SER A 10 -8.98 -10.27 -8.49
CA SER A 10 -9.94 -10.45 -7.40
C SER A 10 -10.09 -9.22 -6.50
N LEU A 11 -8.96 -8.56 -6.18
CA LEU A 11 -8.96 -7.34 -5.39
C LEU A 11 -9.53 -6.16 -6.19
N ARG A 12 -9.22 -6.08 -7.48
CA ARG A 12 -9.79 -5.08 -8.37
C ARG A 12 -11.30 -5.20 -8.47
N GLU A 13 -11.83 -6.40 -8.70
CA GLU A 13 -13.28 -6.66 -8.77
C GLU A 13 -13.97 -6.30 -7.46
N TRP A 14 -13.38 -6.68 -6.33
CA TRP A 14 -13.90 -6.33 -5.01
C TRP A 14 -13.92 -4.81 -4.75
N LEU A 15 -12.89 -4.08 -5.18
CA LEU A 15 -12.84 -2.62 -5.07
C LEU A 15 -13.84 -1.93 -6.01
N LEU A 16 -14.01 -2.44 -7.23
CA LEU A 16 -15.00 -1.96 -8.20
C LEU A 16 -16.43 -2.13 -7.68
N LEU A 17 -16.76 -3.29 -7.09
CA LEU A 17 -18.06 -3.53 -6.44
C LEU A 17 -18.38 -2.51 -5.34
N ARG A 18 -17.34 -1.95 -4.70
CA ARG A 18 -17.46 -0.94 -3.64
C ARG A 18 -17.33 0.50 -4.16
N GLY A 19 -17.27 0.69 -5.47
CA GLY A 19 -17.11 2.01 -6.09
C GLY A 19 -15.77 2.68 -5.77
N THR A 20 -14.75 1.89 -5.39
CA THR A 20 -13.44 2.41 -4.99
C THR A 20 -12.44 2.32 -6.13
N ALA A 21 -11.80 3.43 -6.47
CA ALA A 21 -10.74 3.46 -7.47
C ALA A 21 -9.40 3.01 -6.88
N HIS A 22 -8.84 1.92 -7.39
CA HIS A 22 -7.50 1.46 -7.02
C HIS A 22 -6.44 2.11 -7.91
N GLN A 23 -5.58 2.95 -7.31
CA GLN A 23 -4.47 3.59 -8.01
C GLN A 23 -3.11 3.03 -7.57
N PHE A 24 -2.19 2.92 -8.51
CA PHE A 24 -0.85 2.41 -8.31
C PHE A 24 0.20 3.50 -8.45
N THR A 25 1.28 3.38 -7.68
CA THR A 25 2.44 4.25 -7.81
C THR A 25 3.20 3.96 -9.10
N ALA A 26 3.95 4.94 -9.57
CA ALA A 26 4.84 4.77 -10.70
C ALA A 26 5.81 3.60 -10.45
N PRO A 27 6.17 2.82 -11.50
CA PRO A 27 7.17 1.76 -11.38
C PRO A 27 8.46 2.28 -10.75
N ASN A 28 9.07 1.46 -9.88
CA ASN A 28 10.35 1.75 -9.23
C ASN A 28 10.42 3.07 -8.42
N THR A 29 9.27 3.64 -8.04
CA THR A 29 9.22 4.89 -7.27
C THR A 29 8.72 4.64 -5.84
N SER A 30 9.59 4.11 -4.98
CA SER A 30 9.27 3.87 -3.55
C SER A 30 8.91 5.15 -2.79
N ALA A 31 9.48 6.29 -3.19
CA ALA A 31 9.23 7.58 -2.55
C ALA A 31 7.74 7.99 -2.54
N GLN A 32 6.94 7.55 -3.51
CA GLN A 32 5.50 7.81 -3.55
C GLN A 32 4.74 7.13 -2.39
N ASN A 33 5.28 6.06 -1.82
CA ASN A 33 4.74 5.37 -0.65
C ASN A 33 5.36 5.83 0.68
N GLY A 34 6.18 6.88 0.68
CA GLY A 34 6.99 7.29 1.83
C GLY A 34 6.20 7.62 3.11
N ARG A 35 4.91 8.01 3.00
CA ARG A 35 4.04 8.18 4.17
C ARG A 35 3.75 6.84 4.86
N VAL A 36 3.42 5.80 4.09
CA VAL A 36 3.16 4.46 4.61
C VAL A 36 4.44 3.86 5.19
N GLU A 37 5.57 4.02 4.50
CA GLU A 37 6.88 3.54 5.00
C GLU A 37 7.27 4.20 6.33
N ARG A 38 7.08 5.51 6.48
CA ARG A 38 7.33 6.21 7.75
C ARG A 38 6.46 5.67 8.88
N LEU A 39 5.16 5.50 8.62
CA LEU A 39 4.23 4.94 9.59
C LEU A 39 4.63 3.51 10.00
N HIS A 40 5.00 2.69 9.02
CA HIS A 40 5.46 1.32 9.25
C HIS A 40 6.70 1.31 10.16
N ARG A 41 7.69 2.17 9.90
CA ARG A 41 8.88 2.30 10.77
C ARG A 41 8.51 2.72 12.19
N THR A 42 7.60 3.67 12.36
CA THR A 42 7.13 4.09 13.70
C THR A 42 6.44 2.94 14.43
N LEU A 43 5.55 2.21 13.76
CA LEU A 43 4.83 1.09 14.35
C LEU A 43 5.80 -0.02 14.79
N MET A 44 6.72 -0.41 13.91
CA MET A 44 7.74 -1.43 14.23
C MET A 44 8.71 -0.96 15.33
N GLY A 45 9.07 0.32 15.33
CA GLY A 45 9.89 0.91 16.40
C GLY A 45 9.22 0.83 17.76
N LYS A 46 7.91 1.12 17.83
CA LYS A 46 7.13 0.98 19.07
C LYS A 46 7.01 -0.48 19.50
N ALA A 47 6.71 -1.39 18.58
CA ALA A 47 6.55 -2.81 18.87
C ALA A 47 7.83 -3.46 19.42
N ARG A 48 9.00 -3.00 18.99
CA ARG A 48 10.31 -3.48 19.48
C ARG A 48 10.70 -2.93 20.85
N ALA A 49 10.10 -1.82 21.27
CA ALA A 49 10.41 -1.14 22.52
C ALA A 49 9.50 -1.56 23.68
N MET A 50 8.48 -2.37 23.40
CA MET A 50 7.62 -3.06 24.38
C MET A 50 8.20 -4.43 24.69
#